data_AF-A0A7V5P986-F1
#
_entry.id   AF-A0A7V5P986-F1
#
_cell.length_a   1.000
_cell.length_b   1.000
_cell.length_c   1.000
_cell.angle_alpha   90.00
_cell.angle_beta   90.00
_cell.angle_gamma   90.00
#
_symmetry.space_group_name_H-M   'P 1'
#
loop_
_entity.id
_entity.type
_entity.pdbx_description
1 polymer ?
#
loop_
_entity_poly.entity_id
_entity_poly.type
_entity_poly.pdbx_seq_one_letter_code
_entity_poly.pdbx_strand_id
1 'polypeptide(L)'
;MNGAVPHGAGSRRIGREDSIDSQEVVSYHRTIAWSVRLASSVRGITLASASPRRLWLARALALPIALKPVEVNEGRLPGELPSDMVVRLSRAKALAAPFDRQHSLVLGSDTVVSF
;
A
#
# COMPACT_ATOMS: atom_id res chain seq x y z
N MET A 1 48.97 55.61 10.02
CA MET A 1 47.92 56.44 10.66
C MET A 1 46.59 55.88 10.17
N ASN A 2 46.00 54.96 10.93
CA ASN A 2 44.90 55.20 11.89
C ASN A 2 43.65 55.75 11.18
N GLY A 3 42.46 55.16 11.21
CA GLY A 3 41.95 53.99 11.92
C GLY A 3 40.42 53.91 11.79
N ALA A 4 39.87 52.85 12.38
CA ALA A 4 38.48 52.65 12.83
C ALA A 4 37.35 52.33 11.83
N VAL A 5 36.69 51.21 12.16
CA VAL A 5 35.44 50.62 11.64
C VAL A 5 34.21 51.41 12.15
N PRO A 6 33.07 51.36 11.43
CA PRO A 6 31.84 50.99 12.13
C PRO A 6 31.03 49.89 11.42
N HIS A 7 30.35 49.11 12.26
CA HIS A 7 29.37 48.07 11.95
C HIS A 7 28.07 48.62 11.35
N GLY A 8 27.41 47.81 10.51
CA GLY A 8 26.00 47.95 10.13
C GLY A 8 25.63 46.89 9.09
N ALA A 9 25.22 45.68 9.50
CA ALA A 9 23.83 45.26 9.65
C ALA A 9 23.06 45.20 8.31
N GLY A 10 22.90 43.98 7.80
CA GLY A 10 22.11 43.69 6.60
C GLY A 10 21.96 42.19 6.40
N SER A 11 21.39 41.51 7.40
CA SER A 11 20.96 40.13 7.29
C SER A 11 19.92 40.02 6.17
N ARG A 12 20.29 39.42 5.04
CA ARG A 12 19.30 38.86 4.13
C ARG A 12 18.67 37.68 4.87
N ARG A 13 17.55 37.96 5.56
CA ARG A 13 16.62 36.93 6.01
C ARG A 13 16.19 36.17 4.76
N ILE A 14 16.73 34.97 4.59
CA ILE A 14 16.01 33.93 3.86
C ILE A 14 14.77 33.70 4.73
N GLY A 15 13.66 34.24 4.24
CA GLY A 15 12.39 34.18 4.92
C GLY A 15 11.95 32.73 5.06
N ARG A 16 11.51 32.41 6.28
CA ARG A 16 10.58 31.34 6.62
C ARG A 16 10.88 29.98 5.99
N GLU A 17 11.41 29.10 6.83
CA GLU A 17 11.07 27.68 6.83
C GLU A 17 9.60 27.53 6.48
N ASP A 18 9.32 27.02 5.28
CA ASP A 18 8.01 26.55 4.85
C ASP A 18 7.63 25.41 5.77
N SER A 19 7.04 25.82 6.88
CA SER A 19 6.43 24.97 7.88
C SER A 19 5.21 24.41 7.16
N ILE A 20 5.39 23.25 6.55
CA ILE A 20 4.28 22.45 6.02
C ILE A 20 3.32 22.28 7.18
N ASP A 21 2.18 22.94 7.08
CA ASP A 21 1.14 22.89 8.08
C ASP A 21 0.75 21.41 8.24
N SER A 22 0.92 20.90 9.45
CA SER A 22 0.57 19.51 9.76
C SER A 22 -0.93 19.25 9.57
N GLN A 23 -1.76 20.29 9.44
CA GLN A 23 -3.17 20.20 9.05
C GLN A 23 -3.37 20.04 7.54
N GLU A 24 -2.44 20.48 6.70
CA GLU A 24 -2.56 20.39 5.23
C GLU A 24 -2.33 18.94 4.74
N VAL A 25 -1.39 18.22 5.36
CA VAL A 25 -1.18 16.78 5.12
C VAL A 25 -2.39 15.95 5.59
N VAL A 26 -3.12 16.42 6.60
CA VAL A 26 -4.32 15.73 7.12
C VAL A 26 -5.55 15.97 6.22
N SER A 27 -5.54 17.01 5.39
CA SER A 27 -6.67 17.36 4.50
C SER A 27 -6.82 16.43 3.30
N TYR A 28 -5.72 15.86 2.79
CA TYR A 28 -5.78 14.97 1.62
C TYR A 28 -6.52 13.64 1.87
N HIS A 29 -6.77 13.29 3.13
CA HIS A 29 -7.47 12.06 3.50
C HIS A 29 -9.00 12.17 3.54
N ARG A 30 -9.61 13.34 3.29
CA ARG A 30 -11.07 13.53 3.47
C ARG A 30 -11.95 13.48 2.22
N THR A 31 -11.43 13.29 1.00
CA THR A 31 -12.30 13.28 -0.21
C THR A 31 -12.00 12.15 -1.18
N ILE A 32 -11.69 10.96 -0.67
CA ILE A 32 -11.85 9.75 -1.48
C ILE A 32 -12.51 8.67 -0.64
N ALA A 33 -13.78 8.88 -0.30
CA ALA A 33 -14.65 7.82 0.20
C ALA A 33 -15.05 6.88 -0.95
N TRP A 34 -14.10 6.10 -1.47
CA TRP A 34 -14.45 4.90 -2.24
C TRP A 34 -15.16 3.93 -1.29
N SER A 35 -16.48 3.98 -1.28
CA SER A 35 -17.28 2.99 -0.55
C SER A 35 -17.19 1.67 -1.31
N VAL A 36 -16.24 0.80 -0.93
CA VAL A 36 -16.28 -0.60 -1.32
C VAL A 36 -17.43 -1.23 -0.55
N ARG A 37 -18.64 -1.17 -1.11
CA ARG A 37 -19.79 -1.88 -0.57
C ARG A 37 -19.61 -3.35 -0.93
N LEU A 38 -18.98 -4.10 -0.03
CA LEU A 38 -19.17 -5.53 -0.05
C LEU A 38 -20.67 -5.79 0.02
N ALA A 39 -21.18 -6.63 -0.87
CA ALA A 39 -22.57 -7.07 -0.79
C ALA A 39 -22.83 -7.52 0.66
N SER A 40 -24.00 -7.20 1.22
CA SER A 40 -24.37 -7.49 2.61
C SER A 40 -24.26 -8.98 3.00
N SER A 41 -23.99 -9.85 2.03
CA SER A 41 -23.74 -11.28 2.16
C SER A 41 -22.27 -11.69 2.35
N VAL A 42 -21.28 -10.84 2.06
CA VAL A 42 -19.85 -11.20 2.23
C VAL A 42 -19.51 -11.09 3.71
N ARG A 43 -19.30 -12.25 4.35
CA ARG A 43 -19.12 -12.33 5.80
C ARG A 43 -17.76 -11.81 6.30
N GLY A 44 -16.81 -11.60 5.40
CA GLY A 44 -15.47 -11.07 5.66
C GLY A 44 -14.50 -11.41 4.53
N ILE A 45 -13.33 -10.77 4.49
CA ILE A 45 -12.31 -11.02 3.46
C ILE A 45 -11.12 -11.74 4.10
N THR A 46 -10.57 -12.75 3.44
CA THR A 46 -9.28 -13.37 3.78
C THR A 46 -8.21 -12.85 2.81
N LEU A 47 -7.08 -12.36 3.31
CA LEU A 47 -5.89 -12.07 2.51
C LEU A 47 -4.96 -13.29 2.49
N ALA A 48 -4.86 -13.95 1.34
CA ALA A 48 -4.02 -15.12 1.11
C ALA A 48 -2.58 -14.73 0.79
N SER A 49 -1.93 -13.97 1.67
CA SER A 49 -0.57 -13.48 1.45
C SER A 49 0.20 -13.25 2.74
N ALA A 50 1.49 -13.59 2.75
CA ALA A 50 2.43 -13.22 3.80
C ALA A 50 3.06 -11.83 3.60
N SER A 51 2.78 -11.13 2.49
CA SER A 51 3.48 -9.91 2.12
C SER A 51 3.08 -8.72 3.01
N PRO A 52 4.03 -8.09 3.74
CA PRO A 52 3.74 -6.88 4.54
C PRO A 52 3.17 -5.74 3.70
N ARG A 53 3.61 -5.61 2.44
CA ARG A 53 3.12 -4.59 1.50
C ARG A 53 1.64 -4.77 1.18
N ARG A 54 1.18 -6.00 0.95
CA ARG A 54 -0.23 -6.30 0.65
C ARG A 54 -1.12 -6.09 1.86
N LEU A 55 -0.64 -6.43 3.05
CA LEU A 55 -1.33 -6.13 4.31
C LEU A 55 -1.48 -4.61 4.51
N TRP A 56 -0.42 -3.84 4.25
CA TRP A 56 -0.48 -2.38 4.31
C TRP A 56 -1.52 -1.81 3.33
N LEU A 57 -1.52 -2.27 2.08
CA LEU A 57 -2.51 -1.83 1.08
C LEU A 57 -3.95 -2.16 1.51
N ALA A 58 -4.20 -3.37 1.99
CA ALA A 58 -5.53 -3.75 2.46
C ALA A 58 -6.01 -2.92 3.66
N ARG A 59 -5.10 -2.57 4.57
CA ARG A 59 -5.38 -1.66 5.70
C ARG A 59 -5.64 -0.24 5.23
N ALA A 60 -4.87 0.27 4.26
CA ALA A 60 -5.07 1.59 3.67
C ALA A 60 -6.44 1.71 2.98
N LEU A 61 -6.96 0.61 2.46
CA LEU A 61 -8.31 0.51 1.89
C LEU A 61 -9.41 0.26 2.93
N ALA A 62 -9.08 0.25 4.22
CA ALA A 62 -10.01 -0.04 5.33
C ALA A 62 -10.81 -1.34 5.15
N LEU A 63 -10.22 -2.36 4.50
CA LEU A 63 -10.89 -3.65 4.29
C LEU A 63 -10.83 -4.50 5.57
N PRO A 64 -11.96 -5.11 6.00
CA PRO A 64 -11.98 -6.04 7.12
C PRO A 64 -11.37 -7.39 6.70
N ILE A 65 -10.04 -7.48 6.75
CA ILE A 65 -9.27 -8.64 6.30
C ILE A 65 -8.77 -9.53 7.45
N ALA A 66 -8.97 -10.83 7.32
CA ALA A 66 -8.24 -11.86 8.06
C ALA A 66 -6.99 -12.27 7.27
N LEU A 67 -5.83 -12.31 7.91
CA LEU A 67 -4.59 -12.72 7.26
C LEU A 67 -4.46 -14.25 7.32
N LYS A 68 -4.31 -14.89 6.16
CA LYS A 68 -4.00 -16.33 6.07
C LYS A 68 -2.89 -16.56 5.05
N PRO A 69 -1.62 -16.52 5.46
CA PRO A 69 -0.50 -16.84 4.59
C PRO A 69 -0.68 -18.23 3.98
N VAL A 70 -0.32 -18.35 2.70
CA VAL A 70 -0.36 -19.60 1.95
C VAL A 70 0.96 -19.78 1.21
N GLU A 71 1.35 -21.02 1.01
CA GLU A 71 2.51 -21.39 0.23
C GLU A 71 2.04 -22.04 -1.07
N VAL A 72 2.59 -21.59 -2.19
CA VAL A 72 2.32 -22.12 -3.53
C VAL A 72 3.63 -22.22 -4.30
N ASN A 73 3.69 -23.08 -5.31
CA ASN A 73 4.85 -23.12 -6.20
C ASN A 73 4.90 -21.87 -7.09
N GLU A 74 5.87 -20.99 -6.82
CA GLU A 74 6.09 -19.74 -7.55
C GLU A 74 6.99 -19.89 -8.78
N GLY A 75 7.46 -21.10 -9.09
CA GLY A 75 8.28 -21.37 -10.27
C GLY A 75 7.59 -20.95 -11.57
N ARG A 76 8.37 -20.32 -12.46
CA ARG A 76 7.94 -20.00 -13.83
C ARG A 76 7.82 -21.28 -14.64
N LEU A 77 6.71 -21.43 -15.37
CA LEU A 77 6.53 -22.55 -16.29
C LEU A 77 7.28 -22.30 -17.62
N PRO A 78 7.72 -23.36 -18.34
CA PRO A 78 8.35 -23.20 -19.64
C PRO A 78 7.47 -22.42 -20.62
N GLY A 79 8.00 -21.34 -21.21
CA GLY A 79 7.27 -20.49 -22.15
C GLY A 79 6.21 -19.58 -21.51
N GLU A 80 6.08 -19.54 -20.18
CA GLU A 80 5.06 -18.75 -19.50
C GLU A 80 5.35 -17.25 -19.56
N LEU A 81 4.38 -16.48 -20.08
CA LEU A 81 4.46 -15.03 -20.11
C LEU A 81 4.33 -14.45 -18.70
N PRO A 82 4.94 -13.29 -18.40
CA PRO A 82 4.78 -12.61 -17.11
C PRO A 82 3.31 -12.38 -16.71
N SER A 83 2.45 -12.05 -17.68
CA SER A 83 1.00 -11.86 -17.48
C SER A 83 0.30 -13.16 -17.06
N ASP A 84 0.69 -14.28 -17.65
CA ASP A 84 0.08 -15.58 -17.35
C ASP A 84 0.53 -16.06 -15.98
N MET A 85 1.82 -15.85 -15.67
CA MET A 85 2.40 -16.16 -14.36
C MET A 85 1.69 -15.38 -13.24
N VAL A 86 1.51 -14.06 -13.38
CA VAL A 86 0.88 -13.26 -12.32
C VAL A 86 -0.58 -13.67 -12.09
N VAL A 87 -1.33 -13.99 -13.14
CA VAL A 87 -2.71 -14.48 -13.04
C VAL A 87 -2.75 -15.86 -12.39
N ARG A 88 -1.91 -16.79 -12.84
CA ARG A 88 -1.82 -18.15 -12.30
C ARG A 88 -1.48 -18.12 -10.81
N LEU A 89 -0.44 -17.38 -10.42
CA LEU A 89 0.00 -17.30 -9.03
C LEU A 89 -1.02 -16.61 -8.14
N SER A 90 -1.65 -15.52 -8.60
CA SER A 90 -2.73 -14.85 -7.85
C SER A 90 -3.88 -15.82 -7.57
N ARG A 91 -4.28 -16.59 -8.58
CA ARG A 91 -5.34 -17.60 -8.46
C ARG A 91 -4.92 -18.75 -7.54
N ALA A 92 -3.71 -19.28 -7.71
CA ALA A 92 -3.20 -20.37 -6.88
C ALA A 92 -3.19 -19.97 -5.39
N LYS A 93 -2.75 -18.75 -5.07
CA LYS A 93 -2.76 -18.22 -3.70
C LYS A 93 -4.18 -18.14 -3.13
N ALA A 94 -5.13 -17.62 -3.91
CA ALA A 94 -6.54 -17.55 -3.47
C ALA A 94 -7.13 -18.94 -3.21
N LEU A 95 -6.83 -19.92 -4.06
CA LEU A 95 -7.35 -21.29 -3.94
C LEU A 95 -6.68 -22.10 -2.83
N ALA A 96 -5.42 -21.80 -2.49
CA ALA A 96 -4.70 -22.47 -1.41
C ALA A 96 -5.16 -22.03 -0.01
N ALA A 97 -5.90 -20.92 0.09
CA ALA A 97 -6.35 -20.44 1.39
C ALA A 97 -7.40 -21.39 1.97
N PRO A 98 -7.32 -21.74 3.27
CA PRO A 98 -8.29 -22.62 3.87
C PRO A 98 -9.66 -21.93 3.92
N PHE A 99 -10.70 -22.69 3.56
CA PHE A 99 -12.07 -22.20 3.59
C PHE A 99 -12.44 -21.66 4.98
N ASP A 100 -13.07 -20.50 4.99
CA ASP A 100 -13.52 -19.82 6.20
C ASP A 100 -14.97 -19.37 6.03
N ARG A 101 -15.87 -19.90 6.87
CA ARG A 101 -17.28 -19.52 6.86
C ARG A 101 -17.52 -18.07 7.30
N GLN A 102 -16.62 -17.53 8.11
CA GLN A 102 -16.65 -16.14 8.55
C GLN A 102 -16.01 -15.22 7.51
N HIS A 103 -15.02 -15.68 6.76
CA HIS A 103 -14.34 -14.89 5.73
C HIS A 103 -14.44 -15.56 4.36
N SER A 104 -15.65 -15.55 3.81
CA SER A 104 -16.00 -16.33 2.62
C SER A 104 -15.42 -15.80 1.31
N LEU A 105 -14.85 -14.59 1.31
CA LEU A 105 -14.16 -14.02 0.14
C LEU A 105 -12.65 -14.10 0.36
N VAL A 106 -11.92 -14.69 -0.58
CA VAL A 106 -10.46 -14.81 -0.51
C VAL A 106 -9.79 -13.92 -1.55
N LEU A 107 -8.81 -13.14 -1.12
CA LEU A 107 -7.97 -12.29 -1.95
C LEU A 107 -6.58 -12.92 -2.11
N GLY A 108 -6.31 -13.48 -3.29
CA GLY A 108 -4.98 -13.84 -3.75
C GLY A 108 -4.45 -12.79 -4.71
N SER A 109 -3.16 -12.46 -4.62
CA SER A 109 -2.50 -11.54 -5.54
C SER A 109 -1.03 -11.85 -5.69
N ASP A 110 -0.50 -11.52 -6.86
CA ASP A 110 0.90 -11.68 -7.20
C ASP A 110 1.43 -10.45 -7.98
N THR A 111 2.74 -10.36 -8.17
CA THR A 111 3.37 -9.24 -8.89
C THR A 111 4.66 -9.72 -9.53
N VAL A 112 4.78 -9.56 -10.84
CA VAL A 112 5.98 -9.92 -11.61
C VAL A 112 6.60 -8.65 -12.18
N VAL A 113 7.91 -8.52 -12.08
CA VAL A 113 8.69 -7.48 -12.76
C VAL A 113 9.34 -8.13 -13.99
N SER A 114 9.17 -7.52 -15.16
CA SER A 114 9.75 -7.97 -16.44
C SER A 114 10.37 -6.76 -17.14
N PHE A 115 11.39 -7.01 -17.97
CA PHE A 115 12.09 -6.02 -18.79
C PHE A 115 11.82 -6.28 -20.27
#